data_AF-A0A6A5RFL9-F1
#
_entry.id   AF-A0A6A5RFL9-F1
#
_cell.length_a   1.000
_cell.length_b   1.000
_cell.length_c   1.000
_cell.angle_alpha   90.00
_cell.angle_beta   90.00
_cell.angle_gamma   90.00
#
_symmetry.space_group_name_H-M   'P 1'
#
loop_
_entity.id
_entity.type
_entity.pdbx_description
1 polymer ?
#
loop_
_entity_poly.entity_id
_entity_poly.type
_entity_poly.pdbx_seq_one_letter_code
_entity_poly.pdbx_strand_id
1 'polypeptide(L)'
;LFCRAFQQLRKMQEKNSKPFPFESLPQELRDMVYKNLLEDVSYPLQTAAQPASTLNGIFSGLWGAATSTRSTPTHKRSNWIFLVNKQLYAEYMDMHCKQSTFCLTVSPENHQTADKDARIWTIAPSTLKQIRKAHLEIITTSAMLGCTDPRNMESSSWTLAERIRSELSRLESCTHLTLGAKAIGDPLWNPLWIWFHSSQSFKNIGTELSDHHGGPTLNKITFSLDTWSPGENYLERDALNKGAWTWYCMKGHSVGIDGGSEQTVREFCGMLYRECRTCRPVEGGE
;
A
#
# COMPACT_ATOMS: atom_id res chain seq x y z
N LEU A 1 -42.75 -34.57 -4.42
CA LEU A 1 -43.40 -33.92 -3.26
C LEU A 1 -42.47 -32.91 -2.56
N PHE A 2 -41.20 -33.25 -2.29
CA PHE A 2 -40.20 -32.35 -1.67
C PHE A 2 -39.97 -31.01 -2.38
N CYS A 3 -39.94 -30.96 -3.72
CA CYS A 3 -39.69 -29.71 -4.46
C CYS A 3 -40.82 -28.66 -4.32
N ARG A 4 -42.07 -29.09 -4.13
CA ARG A 4 -43.21 -28.16 -3.94
C ARG A 4 -43.22 -27.56 -2.55
N ALA A 5 -42.84 -28.33 -1.53
CA ALA A 5 -42.70 -27.85 -0.16
C ALA A 5 -41.58 -26.80 -0.03
N PHE A 6 -40.43 -27.02 -0.68
CA PHE A 6 -39.34 -26.03 -0.73
C PHE A 6 -39.72 -24.76 -1.49
N GLN A 7 -40.45 -24.87 -2.60
CA GLN A 7 -40.96 -23.70 -3.33
C GLN A 7 -42.00 -22.91 -2.51
N GLN A 8 -42.84 -23.59 -1.74
CA GLN A 8 -43.80 -22.94 -0.83
C GLN A 8 -43.11 -22.25 0.35
N LEU A 9 -42.10 -22.89 0.96
CA LEU A 9 -41.30 -22.29 2.03
C LEU A 9 -40.56 -21.03 1.56
N ARG A 10 -39.95 -21.10 0.37
CA ARG A 10 -39.26 -19.96 -0.24
C ARG A 10 -40.23 -18.82 -0.61
N LYS A 11 -41.41 -19.15 -1.14
CA LYS A 11 -42.50 -18.17 -1.39
C LYS A 11 -43.06 -17.57 -0.10
N MET A 12 -43.12 -18.32 1.00
CA MET A 12 -43.53 -17.80 2.31
C MET A 12 -42.47 -16.89 2.93
N GLN A 13 -41.18 -17.22 2.77
CA GLN A 13 -40.07 -16.35 3.17
C GLN A 13 -40.05 -15.05 2.34
N GLU A 14 -40.25 -15.13 1.02
CA GLU A 14 -40.36 -13.94 0.15
C GLU A 14 -41.59 -13.09 0.50
N LYS A 15 -42.74 -13.70 0.80
CA LYS A 15 -43.96 -12.98 1.19
C LYS A 15 -43.90 -12.32 2.57
N ASN A 16 -43.07 -12.83 3.49
CA ASN A 16 -42.89 -12.27 4.84
C ASN A 16 -41.59 -11.49 5.01
N SER A 17 -40.77 -11.37 3.96
CA SER A 17 -39.53 -10.58 3.98
C SER A 17 -39.86 -9.10 3.89
N LYS A 18 -40.31 -8.51 5.00
CA LYS A 18 -40.21 -7.05 5.14
C LYS A 18 -38.72 -6.70 5.15
N PRO A 19 -38.23 -5.87 4.22
CA PRO A 19 -36.84 -5.46 4.22
C PRO A 19 -36.54 -4.73 5.55
N PHE A 20 -35.40 -5.05 6.15
CA PHE A 20 -34.96 -4.39 7.37
C PHE A 20 -34.80 -2.88 7.08
N PRO A 21 -35.45 -1.98 7.85
CA PRO A 21 -35.47 -0.55 7.57
C PRO A 21 -34.15 0.11 8.00
N PHE A 22 -33.06 -0.18 7.29
CA PHE A 22 -31.70 0.25 7.66
C PHE A 22 -31.57 1.77 7.81
N GLU A 23 -32.27 2.55 6.98
CA GLU A 23 -32.29 4.03 7.03
C GLU A 23 -32.99 4.59 8.28
N SER A 24 -33.85 3.80 8.93
CA SER A 24 -34.48 4.21 10.19
C SER A 24 -33.57 4.03 11.41
N LEU A 25 -32.43 3.34 11.24
CA LEU A 25 -31.45 3.22 12.31
C LEU A 25 -30.80 4.57 12.61
N PRO A 26 -30.48 4.86 13.89
CA PRO A 26 -29.56 5.93 14.25
C PRO A 26 -28.23 5.84 13.49
N GLN A 27 -27.62 7.00 13.21
CA GLN A 27 -26.37 7.07 12.43
C GLN A 27 -25.27 6.21 13.06
N GLU A 28 -25.19 6.17 14.40
CA GLU A 28 -24.17 5.44 15.14
C GLU A 28 -24.23 3.93 14.84
N LEU A 29 -25.44 3.37 14.72
CA LEU A 29 -25.62 1.96 14.38
C LEU A 29 -25.29 1.68 12.91
N ARG A 30 -25.61 2.63 12.01
CA ARG A 30 -25.20 2.51 10.60
C ARG A 30 -23.68 2.55 10.46
N ASP A 31 -23.02 3.46 11.17
CA ASP A 31 -21.56 3.57 11.20
C ASP A 31 -20.90 2.31 11.74
N MET A 32 -21.47 1.69 12.77
CA MET A 32 -21.01 0.38 13.26
C MET A 32 -21.12 -0.70 12.20
N VAL A 33 -22.20 -0.71 11.42
CA VAL A 33 -22.34 -1.67 10.31
C VAL A 33 -21.33 -1.38 9.22
N TYR A 34 -21.16 -0.12 8.80
CA TYR A 34 -20.15 0.25 7.81
C TYR A 34 -18.75 -0.17 8.25
N LYS A 35 -18.37 0.10 9.51
CA LYS A 35 -17.08 -0.33 10.10
C LYS A 35 -16.81 -1.83 9.94
N ASN A 36 -17.83 -2.66 10.14
CA ASN A 36 -17.71 -4.12 9.99
C ASN A 36 -17.61 -4.58 8.53
N LEU A 37 -17.94 -3.70 7.58
CA LEU A 37 -17.87 -3.93 6.14
C LEU A 37 -16.64 -3.28 5.49
N LEU A 38 -15.91 -2.42 6.21
CA LEU A 38 -14.73 -1.76 5.66
C LEU A 38 -13.63 -2.79 5.38
N GLU A 39 -13.12 -2.76 4.16
CA GLU A 39 -11.92 -3.46 3.74
C GLU A 39 -10.92 -2.44 3.19
N ASP A 40 -9.63 -2.71 3.42
CA ASP A 40 -8.57 -1.93 2.79
C ASP A 40 -8.65 -2.09 1.26
N VAL A 41 -8.57 -0.98 0.55
CA VAL A 41 -8.71 -0.97 -0.91
C VAL A 41 -7.35 -0.94 -1.54
N SER A 42 -7.11 -1.88 -2.46
CA SER A 42 -5.86 -1.96 -3.21
C SER A 42 -6.07 -1.51 -4.65
N TYR A 43 -5.18 -0.63 -5.12
CA TYR A 43 -5.08 -0.18 -6.50
C TYR A 43 -3.76 -0.65 -7.11
N PRO A 44 -3.73 -1.10 -8.38
CA PRO A 44 -4.89 -1.29 -9.26
C PRO A 44 -5.84 -2.34 -8.68
N LEU A 45 -7.14 -2.19 -8.97
CA LEU A 45 -8.12 -3.16 -8.51
C LEU A 45 -7.73 -4.52 -9.09
N GLN A 46 -7.46 -5.49 -8.22
CA GLN A 46 -7.20 -6.86 -8.63
C GLN A 46 -8.42 -7.32 -9.43
N THR A 47 -8.25 -7.49 -10.74
CA THR A 47 -9.23 -8.15 -11.58
C THR A 47 -9.57 -9.47 -10.90
N ALA A 48 -10.86 -9.69 -10.61
CA ALA A 48 -11.31 -10.97 -10.07
C ALA A 48 -10.70 -12.04 -10.95
N ALA A 49 -9.87 -12.91 -10.35
CA ALA A 49 -9.21 -13.99 -11.07
C ALA A 49 -10.27 -14.66 -11.93
N GLN A 50 -10.06 -14.64 -13.25
CA GLN A 50 -10.83 -15.47 -14.16
C GLN A 50 -10.86 -16.87 -13.54
N PRO A 51 -12.04 -17.51 -13.39
CA PRO A 51 -12.10 -18.84 -12.79
C PRO A 51 -11.14 -19.72 -13.58
N ALA A 52 -10.03 -20.09 -12.94
CA ALA A 52 -9.00 -20.90 -13.59
C ALA A 52 -9.70 -22.16 -14.10
N SER A 53 -9.64 -22.37 -15.42
CA SER A 53 -10.09 -23.59 -16.06
C SER A 53 -9.62 -24.78 -15.23
N THR A 54 -10.57 -25.66 -14.92
CA THR A 54 -10.56 -26.78 -13.98
C THR A 54 -9.48 -27.85 -14.23
N LEU A 55 -8.53 -27.60 -15.14
CA LEU A 55 -7.51 -28.56 -15.56
C LEU A 55 -6.08 -28.24 -15.07
N ASN A 56 -5.80 -27.01 -14.60
CA ASN A 56 -4.47 -26.69 -14.07
C ASN A 56 -4.24 -27.11 -12.61
N GLY A 57 -5.29 -27.52 -11.89
CA GLY A 57 -5.21 -27.93 -10.48
C GLY A 57 -4.58 -29.30 -10.22
N ILE A 58 -4.41 -30.13 -11.27
CA ILE A 58 -3.91 -31.51 -11.10
C ILE A 58 -2.38 -31.59 -11.20
N PHE A 59 -1.71 -30.63 -11.84
CA PHE A 59 -0.25 -30.67 -12.02
C PHE A 59 0.57 -29.93 -10.94
N SER A 60 -0.05 -29.09 -10.11
CA SER A 60 0.66 -28.39 -9.02
C SER A 60 0.85 -29.22 -7.74
N GLY A 61 0.34 -30.45 -7.69
CA GLY A 61 0.32 -31.30 -6.50
C GLY A 61 1.55 -32.19 -6.26
N LEU A 62 2.54 -32.19 -7.17
CA LEU A 62 3.62 -33.19 -7.13
C LEU A 62 5.03 -32.68 -6.79
N TRP A 63 5.26 -31.36 -6.67
CA TRP A 63 6.62 -30.81 -6.46
C TRP A 63 6.68 -29.57 -5.55
N GLY A 64 5.90 -29.51 -4.46
CA GLY A 64 5.87 -28.34 -3.57
C GLY A 64 5.90 -28.69 -2.08
N ALA A 65 7.08 -28.96 -1.54
CA ALA A 65 7.31 -29.04 -0.10
C ALA A 65 8.37 -28.02 0.33
N ALA A 66 7.93 -26.83 0.75
CA ALA A 66 8.43 -26.09 1.91
C ALA A 66 7.88 -24.65 1.92
N THR A 67 7.05 -24.38 2.94
CA THR A 67 6.72 -23.05 3.49
C THR A 67 6.23 -21.97 2.53
N SER A 68 5.01 -22.15 2.01
CA SER A 68 4.15 -21.01 1.67
C SER A 68 3.35 -20.66 2.92
N THR A 69 3.61 -19.49 3.50
CA THR A 69 2.69 -18.86 4.45
C THR A 69 1.34 -18.76 3.77
N ARG A 70 0.36 -19.48 4.30
CA ARG A 70 -1.05 -19.39 3.95
C ARG A 70 -1.45 -17.90 3.89
N SER A 71 -1.52 -17.34 2.69
CA SER A 71 -2.48 -16.29 2.41
C SER A 71 -3.84 -16.98 2.44
N THR A 72 -4.46 -17.00 3.62
CA THR A 72 -5.90 -17.27 3.71
C THR A 72 -6.58 -16.30 2.75
N PRO A 73 -7.42 -16.75 1.81
CA PRO A 73 -8.25 -15.83 1.05
C PRO A 73 -9.17 -15.19 2.07
N THR A 74 -8.90 -13.93 2.42
CA THR A 74 -9.88 -13.10 3.10
C THR A 74 -11.11 -13.11 2.21
N HIS A 75 -12.17 -13.76 2.68
CA HIS A 75 -13.47 -13.66 2.06
C HIS A 75 -13.76 -12.17 1.88
N LYS A 76 -13.79 -11.67 0.64
CA LYS A 76 -14.21 -10.31 0.30
C LYS A 76 -15.60 -10.10 0.87
N ARG A 77 -15.69 -9.54 2.06
CA ARG A 77 -16.93 -9.15 2.72
C ARG A 77 -17.41 -7.90 1.99
N SER A 78 -18.31 -8.15 1.05
CA SER A 78 -19.35 -7.21 0.63
C SER A 78 -18.97 -6.10 -0.35
N ASN A 79 -19.06 -6.42 -1.65
CA ASN A 79 -19.32 -5.46 -2.72
C ASN A 79 -20.81 -5.10 -2.88
N TRP A 80 -21.69 -5.52 -1.97
CA TRP A 80 -23.14 -5.46 -2.20
C TRP A 80 -23.80 -4.15 -1.74
N ILE A 81 -23.18 -3.39 -0.84
CA ILE A 81 -23.74 -2.12 -0.35
C ILE A 81 -23.67 -1.01 -1.41
N PHE A 82 -22.78 -1.17 -2.41
CA PHE A 82 -22.57 -0.22 -3.51
C PHE A 82 -23.78 -0.05 -4.44
N LEU A 83 -24.77 -0.95 -4.35
CA LEU A 83 -25.88 -1.03 -5.31
C LEU A 83 -27.25 -0.69 -4.69
N VAL A 84 -27.32 -0.27 -3.43
CA VAL A 84 -28.59 -0.25 -2.68
C VAL A 84 -29.24 1.15 -2.63
N ASN A 85 -28.49 2.21 -2.27
CA ASN A 85 -29.03 3.57 -2.13
C ASN A 85 -27.89 4.62 -2.26
N LYS A 86 -28.13 5.75 -2.93
CA LYS A 86 -27.16 6.87 -3.06
C LYS A 86 -26.74 7.48 -1.72
N GLN A 87 -27.66 7.61 -0.77
CA GLN A 87 -27.36 8.14 0.57
C GLN A 87 -26.45 7.19 1.33
N LEU A 88 -26.83 5.91 1.42
CA LEU A 88 -26.01 4.89 2.10
C LEU A 88 -24.64 4.72 1.45
N TYR A 89 -24.58 4.83 0.11
CA TYR A 89 -23.32 4.85 -0.62
C TYR A 89 -22.44 6.05 -0.23
N ALA A 90 -23.02 7.25 -0.14
CA ALA A 90 -22.27 8.44 0.27
C ALA A 90 -21.76 8.33 1.72
N GLU A 91 -22.61 7.89 2.65
CA GLU A 91 -22.23 7.65 4.05
C GLU A 91 -21.11 6.60 4.15
N TYR A 92 -21.26 5.48 3.43
CA TYR A 92 -20.25 4.42 3.39
C TYR A 92 -18.92 4.92 2.81
N MET A 93 -18.94 5.63 1.68
CA MET A 93 -17.71 6.13 1.04
C MET A 93 -16.99 7.18 1.89
N ASP A 94 -17.73 8.05 2.57
CA ASP A 94 -17.15 9.00 3.53
C ASP A 94 -16.44 8.26 4.67
N MET A 95 -17.10 7.26 5.25
CA MET A 95 -16.52 6.39 6.28
C MET A 95 -15.30 5.61 5.78
N HIS A 96 -15.38 5.07 4.56
CA HIS A 96 -14.30 4.30 3.93
C HIS A 96 -13.07 5.17 3.70
N CYS A 97 -13.23 6.39 3.16
CA CYS A 97 -12.13 7.33 2.97
C CYS A 97 -11.50 7.80 4.30
N LYS A 98 -12.28 7.87 5.38
CA LYS A 98 -11.82 8.30 6.71
C LYS A 98 -11.09 7.22 7.50
N GLN A 99 -11.50 5.95 7.38
CA GLN A 99 -11.06 4.89 8.29
C GLN A 99 -10.18 3.85 7.64
N SER A 100 -10.43 3.50 6.38
CA SER A 100 -9.68 2.48 5.64
C SER A 100 -8.32 2.99 5.18
N THR A 101 -7.40 2.06 4.93
CA THR A 101 -6.12 2.37 4.28
C THR A 101 -6.19 2.05 2.80
N PHE A 102 -5.81 3.01 1.96
CA PHE A 102 -5.76 2.83 0.51
C PHE A 102 -4.36 2.37 0.11
N CYS A 103 -4.22 1.12 -0.32
CA CYS A 103 -2.97 0.56 -0.83
C CYS A 103 -2.82 0.93 -2.31
N LEU A 104 -1.91 1.85 -2.60
CA LEU A 104 -1.60 2.36 -3.92
C LEU A 104 -0.35 1.65 -4.43
N THR A 105 -0.51 0.65 -5.30
CA THR A 105 0.61 -0.18 -5.78
C THR A 105 1.08 0.28 -7.15
N VAL A 106 2.39 0.37 -7.35
CA VAL A 106 3.04 0.55 -8.65
C VAL A 106 3.97 -0.64 -8.88
N SER A 107 3.80 -1.34 -10.00
CA SER A 107 4.49 -2.60 -10.27
C SER A 107 4.83 -2.76 -11.77
N PRO A 108 5.68 -3.73 -12.15
CA PRO A 108 5.98 -4.01 -13.54
C PRO A 108 4.75 -4.21 -14.42
N GLU A 109 3.68 -4.77 -13.86
CA GLU A 109 2.44 -5.11 -14.55
C GLU A 109 1.52 -3.91 -14.79
N ASN A 110 1.64 -2.84 -14.00
CA ASN A 110 0.72 -1.69 -14.05
C ASN A 110 1.37 -0.36 -14.49
N HIS A 111 2.70 -0.25 -14.46
CA HIS A 111 3.39 0.98 -14.84
C HIS A 111 3.45 1.21 -16.37
N GLN A 112 3.25 0.15 -17.18
CA GLN A 112 3.32 0.21 -18.64
C GLN A 112 2.06 0.85 -19.26
N THR A 113 1.79 2.10 -18.94
CA THR A 113 0.91 2.93 -19.76
C THR A 113 1.78 3.66 -20.77
N ALA A 114 1.67 3.30 -22.06
CA ALA A 114 2.37 3.94 -23.18
C ALA A 114 2.07 5.44 -23.33
N ASP A 115 1.09 5.96 -22.58
CA ASP A 115 0.69 7.35 -22.54
C ASP A 115 1.22 8.01 -21.27
N LYS A 116 1.99 9.10 -21.45
CA LYS A 116 2.53 9.92 -20.35
C LYS A 116 1.43 10.61 -19.55
N ASP A 117 0.25 10.81 -20.15
CA ASP A 117 -0.89 11.49 -19.53
C ASP A 117 -1.86 10.53 -18.85
N ALA A 118 -1.66 9.21 -19.01
CA ALA A 118 -2.48 8.24 -18.32
C ALA A 118 -2.33 8.38 -16.80
N ARG A 119 -3.38 8.05 -16.05
CA ARG A 119 -3.28 7.96 -14.59
C ARG A 119 -2.72 6.60 -14.17
N ILE A 120 -1.86 6.57 -13.17
CA ILE A 120 -1.31 5.36 -12.54
C ILE A 120 -2.45 4.60 -11.87
N TRP A 121 -3.26 5.31 -11.06
CA TRP A 121 -4.41 4.69 -10.38
C TRP A 121 -5.74 5.23 -10.91
N THR A 122 -6.64 4.31 -11.24
CA THR A 122 -8.01 4.64 -11.66
C THR A 122 -8.89 4.95 -10.45
N ILE A 123 -8.67 6.12 -9.84
CA ILE A 123 -9.45 6.63 -8.70
C ILE A 123 -10.19 7.89 -9.13
N ALA A 124 -11.47 8.00 -8.76
CA ALA A 124 -12.26 9.20 -9.02
C ALA A 124 -11.62 10.40 -8.28
N PRO A 125 -11.49 11.59 -8.92
CA PRO A 125 -10.87 12.75 -8.29
C PRO A 125 -11.50 13.17 -6.96
N SER A 126 -12.82 13.03 -6.84
CA SER A 126 -13.56 13.32 -5.61
C SER A 126 -13.18 12.38 -4.47
N THR A 127 -13.06 11.08 -4.74
CA THR A 127 -12.61 10.07 -3.77
C THR A 127 -11.16 10.34 -3.36
N LEU A 128 -10.28 10.59 -4.32
CA LEU A 128 -8.85 10.81 -4.07
C LEU A 128 -8.61 11.94 -3.07
N LYS A 129 -9.34 13.06 -3.21
CA LYS A 129 -9.26 14.21 -2.27
C LYS A 129 -9.72 13.90 -0.85
N GLN A 130 -10.52 12.85 -0.65
CA GLN A 130 -11.11 12.49 0.64
C GLN A 130 -10.31 11.43 1.41
N ILE A 131 -9.41 10.70 0.74
CA ILE A 131 -8.58 9.65 1.36
C ILE A 131 -7.77 10.24 2.53
N ARG A 132 -7.90 9.64 3.72
CA ARG A 132 -7.16 10.03 4.93
C ARG A 132 -5.89 9.23 5.16
N LYS A 133 -5.87 7.96 4.76
CA LYS A 133 -4.74 7.05 4.97
C LYS A 133 -4.38 6.34 3.68
N ALA A 134 -3.11 6.36 3.32
CA ALA A 134 -2.60 5.67 2.14
C ALA A 134 -1.30 4.92 2.45
N HIS A 135 -1.15 3.76 1.82
CA HIS A 135 0.08 3.01 1.77
C HIS A 135 0.51 2.91 0.30
N LEU A 136 1.60 3.58 -0.06
CA LEU A 136 2.21 3.47 -1.38
C LEU A 136 3.14 2.25 -1.38
N GLU A 137 2.87 1.27 -2.23
CA GLU A 137 3.77 0.14 -2.46
C GLU A 137 4.41 0.28 -3.85
N ILE A 138 5.73 0.47 -3.88
CA ILE A 138 6.51 0.53 -5.12
C ILE A 138 7.23 -0.80 -5.26
N ILE A 139 6.79 -1.62 -6.22
CA ILE A 139 7.42 -2.86 -6.61
C ILE A 139 8.19 -2.58 -7.89
N THR A 140 9.52 -2.51 -7.80
CA THR A 140 10.34 -2.01 -8.91
C THR A 140 11.42 -2.98 -9.36
N THR A 141 11.68 -2.92 -10.66
CA THR A 141 12.81 -3.54 -11.35
C THR A 141 13.75 -2.43 -11.83
N SER A 142 14.97 -2.78 -12.25
CA SER A 142 15.90 -1.84 -12.91
C SER A 142 15.27 -1.09 -14.08
N ALA A 143 14.52 -1.80 -14.93
CA ALA A 143 13.91 -1.23 -16.12
C ALA A 143 12.96 -0.07 -15.81
N MET A 144 12.33 -0.09 -14.63
CA MET A 144 11.39 0.94 -14.18
C MET A 144 12.07 2.24 -13.72
N LEU A 145 13.40 2.23 -13.54
CA LEU A 145 14.17 3.44 -13.26
C LEU A 145 14.35 4.31 -14.52
N GLY A 146 14.18 3.71 -15.71
CA GLY A 146 14.33 4.42 -16.98
C GLY A 146 15.79 4.79 -17.32
N CYS A 147 16.76 4.16 -16.64
CA CYS A 147 18.18 4.37 -16.85
C CYS A 147 18.92 3.04 -17.10
N THR A 148 20.04 3.10 -17.81
CA THR A 148 20.87 1.92 -18.10
C THR A 148 21.65 1.45 -16.87
N ASP A 149 22.03 2.38 -15.99
CA ASP A 149 22.79 2.10 -14.78
C ASP A 149 22.33 3.02 -13.63
N PRO A 150 21.68 2.46 -12.59
CA PRO A 150 21.17 3.27 -11.49
C PRO A 150 22.27 3.91 -10.63
N ARG A 151 23.52 3.44 -10.72
CA ARG A 151 24.63 4.03 -9.96
C ARG A 151 24.95 5.47 -10.35
N ASN A 152 24.68 5.81 -11.61
CA ASN A 152 24.94 7.13 -12.19
C ASN A 152 23.67 7.98 -12.26
N MET A 153 22.58 7.50 -11.68
CA MET A 153 21.29 8.16 -11.72
C MET A 153 21.19 9.17 -10.57
N GLU A 154 20.66 10.36 -10.85
CA GLU A 154 20.20 11.27 -9.81
C GLU A 154 18.77 10.90 -9.39
N SER A 155 18.47 10.89 -8.09
CA SER A 155 17.11 10.52 -7.61
C SER A 155 16.01 11.47 -8.12
N SER A 156 16.37 12.70 -8.47
CA SER A 156 15.49 13.70 -9.10
C SER A 156 15.14 13.36 -10.55
N SER A 157 15.99 12.63 -11.28
CA SER A 157 15.75 12.27 -12.69
C SER A 157 14.85 11.03 -12.86
N TRP A 158 14.33 10.48 -11.75
CA TRP A 158 13.42 9.36 -11.79
C TRP A 158 12.01 9.76 -12.24
N THR A 159 11.77 9.66 -13.55
CA THR A 159 10.50 10.05 -14.19
C THR A 159 9.26 9.36 -13.61
N LEU A 160 9.35 8.07 -13.27
CA LEU A 160 8.24 7.35 -12.62
C LEU A 160 7.95 7.93 -11.22
N ALA A 161 8.98 8.25 -10.43
CA ALA A 161 8.79 8.85 -9.12
C ALA A 161 8.17 10.25 -9.21
N GLU A 162 8.59 11.07 -10.18
CA GLU A 162 7.94 12.35 -10.48
C GLU A 162 6.44 12.18 -10.76
N ARG A 163 6.07 11.25 -11.64
CA ARG A 163 4.65 10.97 -11.96
C ARG A 163 3.86 10.50 -10.73
N ILE A 164 4.43 9.61 -9.91
CA ILE A 164 3.81 9.16 -8.65
C ILE A 164 3.59 10.35 -7.71
N ARG A 165 4.61 11.19 -7.50
CA ARG A 165 4.50 12.38 -6.64
C ARG A 165 3.43 13.34 -7.14
N SER A 166 3.35 13.57 -8.45
CA SER A 166 2.31 14.37 -9.08
C SER A 166 0.91 13.84 -8.78
N GLU A 167 0.68 12.53 -8.84
CA GLU A 167 -0.62 11.95 -8.46
C GLU A 167 -0.92 12.03 -6.97
N LEU A 168 0.07 11.75 -6.13
CA LEU A 168 -0.06 11.84 -4.68
C LEU A 168 -0.32 13.27 -4.19
N SER A 169 0.13 14.29 -4.91
CA SER A 169 -0.15 15.70 -4.59
C SER A 169 -1.66 16.01 -4.52
N ARG A 170 -2.50 15.18 -5.17
CA ARG A 170 -3.95 15.31 -5.19
C ARG A 170 -4.65 14.72 -3.94
N LEU A 171 -3.91 14.04 -3.07
CA LEU A 171 -4.40 13.50 -1.79
C LEU A 171 -4.48 14.61 -0.73
N GLU A 172 -5.32 15.63 -0.96
CA GLU A 172 -5.40 16.86 -0.15
C GLU A 172 -5.75 16.61 1.33
N SER A 173 -6.52 15.56 1.61
CA SER A 173 -6.99 15.24 2.97
C SER A 173 -6.12 14.21 3.70
N CYS A 174 -5.10 13.66 3.04
CA CYS A 174 -4.35 12.52 3.57
C CYS A 174 -3.44 12.96 4.73
N THR A 175 -3.62 12.33 5.89
CA THR A 175 -2.87 12.61 7.11
C THR A 175 -1.83 11.55 7.43
N HIS A 176 -1.94 10.37 6.82
CA HIS A 176 -1.01 9.28 7.00
C HIS A 176 -0.64 8.65 5.66
N LEU A 177 0.59 8.87 5.22
CA LEU A 177 1.17 8.25 4.03
C LEU A 177 2.40 7.43 4.43
N THR A 178 2.45 6.18 3.99
CA THR A 178 3.62 5.31 4.17
C THR A 178 4.08 4.76 2.84
N LEU A 179 5.37 4.43 2.72
CA LEU A 179 6.00 3.88 1.53
C LEU A 179 6.59 2.49 1.85
N GLY A 180 6.22 1.49 1.06
CA GLY A 180 6.93 0.23 0.93
C GLY A 180 7.72 0.21 -0.37
N ALA A 181 9.05 0.28 -0.28
CA ALA A 181 9.93 0.14 -1.42
C ALA A 181 10.37 -1.32 -1.53
N LYS A 182 9.80 -2.04 -2.51
CA LYS A 182 10.06 -3.44 -2.78
C LYS A 182 10.86 -3.59 -4.07
N ALA A 183 12.08 -4.08 -3.95
CA ALA A 183 12.93 -4.33 -5.10
C ALA A 183 12.77 -5.78 -5.54
N ILE A 184 12.53 -6.00 -6.83
CA ILE A 184 12.59 -7.33 -7.45
C ILE A 184 14.05 -7.63 -7.76
N GLY A 185 14.53 -8.79 -7.32
CA GLY A 185 15.90 -9.22 -7.55
C GLY A 185 16.20 -9.35 -9.04
N ASP A 186 17.36 -8.86 -9.46
CA ASP A 186 17.84 -8.91 -10.83
C ASP A 186 19.35 -9.20 -10.80
N PRO A 187 19.84 -10.17 -11.57
CA PRO A 187 21.26 -10.54 -11.59
C PRO A 187 22.23 -9.40 -11.92
N LEU A 188 21.77 -8.33 -12.58
CA LEU A 188 22.64 -7.30 -13.15
C LEU A 188 22.92 -6.12 -12.20
N TRP A 189 22.22 -6.00 -11.07
CA TRP A 189 22.39 -4.86 -10.17
C TRP A 189 21.95 -5.18 -8.73
N ASN A 190 22.31 -4.27 -7.81
CA ASN A 190 22.03 -4.43 -6.40
C ASN A 190 20.73 -3.71 -6.00
N PRO A 191 19.73 -4.42 -5.42
CA PRO A 191 18.49 -3.87 -4.86
C PRO A 191 18.61 -2.56 -4.06
N LEU A 192 19.75 -2.36 -3.39
CA LEU A 192 20.05 -1.16 -2.60
C LEU A 192 19.90 0.15 -3.38
N TRP A 193 20.20 0.15 -4.68
CA TRP A 193 20.06 1.36 -5.50
C TRP A 193 18.60 1.78 -5.64
N ILE A 194 17.68 0.82 -5.82
CA ILE A 194 16.25 1.10 -5.86
C ILE A 194 15.78 1.67 -4.52
N TRP A 195 16.20 1.08 -3.41
CA TRP A 195 15.82 1.57 -2.09
C TRP A 195 16.36 2.97 -1.81
N PHE A 196 17.62 3.23 -2.20
CA PHE A 196 18.22 4.54 -2.09
C PHE A 196 17.43 5.58 -2.90
N HIS A 197 17.19 5.34 -4.19
CA HIS A 197 16.45 6.29 -5.03
C HIS A 197 15.00 6.45 -4.55
N SER A 198 14.32 5.38 -4.15
CA SER A 198 12.96 5.46 -3.57
C SER A 198 12.94 6.29 -2.30
N SER A 199 13.92 6.09 -1.42
CA SER A 199 14.05 6.89 -0.21
C SER A 199 14.24 8.37 -0.56
N GLN A 200 15.23 8.69 -1.39
CA GLN A 200 15.58 10.08 -1.70
C GLN A 200 14.52 10.81 -2.52
N SER A 201 13.86 10.15 -3.49
CA SER A 201 12.81 10.77 -4.29
C SER A 201 11.55 11.08 -3.48
N PHE A 202 11.22 10.28 -2.46
CA PHE A 202 9.94 10.40 -1.74
C PHE A 202 10.03 11.03 -0.34
N LYS A 203 11.21 11.10 0.29
CA LYS A 203 11.43 11.68 1.63
C LYS A 203 10.81 13.07 1.80
N ASN A 204 10.88 13.90 0.75
CA ASN A 204 10.48 15.30 0.80
C ASN A 204 9.08 15.57 0.25
N ILE A 205 8.31 14.54 -0.15
CA ILE A 205 6.95 14.76 -0.67
C ILE A 205 6.08 15.52 0.34
N GLY A 206 5.28 16.46 -0.17
CA GLY A 206 4.38 17.29 0.64
C GLY A 206 5.10 18.33 1.52
N THR A 207 6.43 18.45 1.44
CA THR A 207 7.21 19.48 2.15
C THR A 207 7.59 20.63 1.22
N GLU A 208 8.14 21.70 1.78
CA GLU A 208 8.64 22.87 1.01
C GLU A 208 9.78 22.50 0.04
N LEU A 209 10.50 21.40 0.32
CA LEU A 209 11.59 20.88 -0.52
C LEU A 209 11.11 19.95 -1.65
N SER A 210 9.80 19.78 -1.80
CA SER A 210 9.20 18.96 -2.87
C SER A 210 9.05 19.76 -4.16
N ASP A 211 9.35 19.13 -5.31
CA ASP A 211 9.04 19.69 -6.64
C ASP A 211 7.54 19.96 -6.86
N HIS A 212 6.70 19.20 -6.16
CA HIS A 212 5.25 19.42 -6.13
C HIS A 212 4.86 19.98 -4.76
N HIS A 213 4.48 21.26 -4.74
CA HIS A 213 3.92 21.90 -3.56
C HIS A 213 2.50 21.38 -3.30
N GLY A 214 2.26 20.87 -2.09
CA GLY A 214 0.97 20.33 -1.67
C GLY A 214 0.91 18.80 -1.66
N GLY A 215 -0.15 18.27 -1.04
CA GLY A 215 -0.33 16.84 -0.79
C GLY A 215 0.20 16.38 0.56
N PRO A 216 0.16 15.06 0.81
CA PRO A 216 0.50 14.48 2.09
C PRO A 216 2.01 14.45 2.31
N THR A 217 2.41 14.57 3.59
CA THR A 217 3.77 14.29 4.00
C THR A 217 3.95 12.79 4.25
N LEU A 218 5.07 12.24 3.80
CA LEU A 218 5.40 10.84 4.02
C LEU A 218 5.85 10.63 5.47
N ASN A 219 5.26 9.65 6.16
CA ASN A 219 5.53 9.37 7.57
C ASN A 219 6.60 8.28 7.75
N LYS A 220 6.57 7.25 6.91
CA LYS A 220 7.39 6.04 7.08
C LYS A 220 7.80 5.45 5.73
N ILE A 221 9.03 4.94 5.64
CA ILE A 221 9.57 4.22 4.50
C ILE A 221 10.11 2.88 4.99
N THR A 222 9.66 1.80 4.36
CA THR A 222 10.14 0.44 4.61
C THR A 222 10.74 -0.15 3.34
N PHE A 223 11.70 -1.06 3.53
CA PHE A 223 12.47 -1.67 2.45
C PHE A 223 12.29 -3.18 2.48
N SER A 224 12.16 -3.78 1.31
CA SER A 224 11.99 -5.23 1.17
C SER A 224 12.43 -5.74 -0.19
N LEU A 225 12.71 -7.05 -0.26
CA LEU A 225 12.92 -7.77 -1.51
C LEU A 225 11.68 -8.60 -1.86
N ASP A 226 11.61 -9.05 -3.10
CA ASP A 226 10.57 -9.95 -3.60
C ASP A 226 10.49 -11.29 -2.88
N THR A 227 11.65 -11.82 -2.49
CA THR A 227 11.82 -13.18 -1.97
C THR A 227 11.98 -13.23 -0.44
N TRP A 228 12.33 -12.11 0.20
CA TRP A 228 12.49 -12.01 1.67
C TRP A 228 12.57 -10.54 2.12
N SER A 229 12.33 -10.27 3.40
CA SER A 229 12.61 -8.96 4.02
C SER A 229 13.83 -9.13 4.93
N PRO A 230 14.92 -8.37 4.76
CA PRO A 230 16.15 -8.62 5.50
C PRO A 230 16.15 -8.23 6.99
N GLY A 231 15.01 -7.88 7.57
CA GLY A 231 14.97 -7.35 8.94
C GLY A 231 15.72 -6.01 9.06
N GLU A 232 15.76 -5.26 7.97
CA GLU A 232 16.45 -3.97 7.83
C GLU A 232 15.82 -2.86 8.68
N ASN A 233 16.64 -1.85 8.97
CA ASN A 233 16.13 -0.63 9.56
C ASN A 233 15.17 0.08 8.58
N TYR A 234 14.16 0.73 9.13
CA TYR A 234 13.21 1.54 8.38
C TYR A 234 13.37 3.02 8.74
N LEU A 235 12.86 3.90 7.87
CA LEU A 235 12.83 5.34 8.12
C LEU A 235 11.45 5.76 8.61
N GLU A 236 11.41 6.60 9.63
CA GLU A 236 10.17 7.20 10.12
C GLU A 236 10.43 8.64 10.57
N ARG A 237 9.43 9.51 10.39
CA ARG A 237 9.49 10.89 10.91
C ARG A 237 9.31 10.87 12.41
N ASP A 238 10.34 11.29 13.12
CA ASP A 238 10.33 11.30 14.57
C ASP A 238 9.64 12.56 15.11
N ALA A 239 8.51 12.38 15.80
CA ALA A 239 7.78 13.47 16.44
C ALA A 239 8.62 14.20 17.50
N LEU A 240 9.51 13.48 18.20
CA LEU A 240 10.38 14.07 19.23
C LEU A 240 11.44 14.99 18.62
N ASN A 241 11.91 14.66 17.41
CA ASN A 241 12.90 15.43 16.67
C ASN A 241 12.25 16.34 15.60
N LYS A 242 11.11 16.96 15.93
CA LYS A 242 10.41 17.94 15.06
C LYS A 242 10.08 17.39 13.66
N GLY A 243 9.80 16.10 13.54
CA GLY A 243 9.48 15.45 12.26
C GLY A 243 10.69 15.13 11.39
N ALA A 244 11.91 15.18 11.94
CA ALA A 244 13.13 14.76 11.25
C ALA A 244 13.09 13.27 10.93
N TRP A 245 13.64 12.89 9.78
CA TRP A 245 13.79 11.50 9.39
C TRP A 245 14.78 10.81 10.33
N THR A 246 14.34 9.69 10.92
CA THR A 246 15.14 8.89 11.85
C THR A 246 15.06 7.43 11.44
N TRP A 247 16.18 6.74 11.54
CA TRP A 247 16.29 5.31 11.30
C TRP A 247 15.88 4.54 12.54
N TYR A 248 15.05 3.53 12.37
CA TYR A 248 14.58 2.65 13.43
C TYR A 248 14.81 1.20 13.06
N CYS A 249 15.17 0.38 14.04
CA CYS A 249 15.16 -1.07 13.85
C CYS A 249 13.74 -1.62 13.87
N MET A 250 13.55 -2.87 13.45
CA MET A 250 12.24 -3.53 13.41
C MET A 250 11.53 -3.64 14.77
N LYS A 251 12.23 -3.41 15.89
CA LYS A 251 11.65 -3.33 17.25
C LYS A 251 11.25 -1.91 17.68
N GLY A 252 11.43 -0.90 16.82
CA GLY A 252 11.07 0.50 17.10
C GLY A 252 12.10 1.30 17.88
N HIS A 253 13.32 0.80 18.07
CA HIS A 253 14.40 1.59 18.69
C HIS A 253 15.09 2.46 17.64
N SER A 254 15.36 3.73 17.99
CA SER A 254 16.13 4.65 17.15
C SER A 254 17.57 4.14 16.97
N VAL A 255 18.03 4.13 15.73
CA VAL A 255 19.37 3.71 15.30
C VAL A 255 20.23 4.92 14.92
N GLY A 256 19.59 6.01 14.51
CA GLY A 256 20.22 7.31 14.30
C GLY A 256 19.42 8.22 13.38
N ILE A 257 19.77 9.50 13.36
CA ILE A 257 19.14 10.51 12.49
C ILE A 257 19.59 10.29 11.04
N ASP A 258 18.68 10.51 10.09
CA ASP A 258 18.97 10.42 8.67
C ASP A 258 19.84 11.60 8.18
N GLY A 259 20.70 11.34 7.19
CA GLY A 259 21.61 12.35 6.64
C GLY A 259 20.95 13.41 5.73
N GLY A 260 19.65 13.30 5.46
CA GLY A 260 18.93 14.25 4.60
C GLY A 260 19.12 13.98 3.10
N SER A 261 18.98 15.04 2.30
CA SER A 261 19.06 15.00 0.82
C SER A 261 20.47 14.75 0.30
N GLU A 262 21.49 15.18 1.05
CA GLU A 262 22.91 15.06 0.67
C GLU A 262 23.51 13.69 1.03
N GLN A 263 22.70 12.78 1.58
CA GLN A 263 23.16 11.46 1.99
C GLN A 263 23.64 10.66 0.78
N THR A 264 24.88 10.17 0.85
CA THR A 264 25.43 9.26 -0.16
C THR A 264 24.83 7.86 -0.02
N VAL A 265 24.90 7.05 -1.08
CA VAL A 265 24.44 5.65 -1.05
C VAL A 265 25.19 4.85 0.02
N ARG A 266 26.48 5.13 0.23
CA ARG A 266 27.27 4.46 1.27
C ARG A 266 26.72 4.75 2.67
N GLU A 267 26.39 5.99 2.97
CA GLU A 267 25.82 6.39 4.26
C GLU A 267 24.41 5.82 4.45
N PHE A 268 23.60 5.82 3.39
CA PHE A 268 22.29 5.16 3.37
C PHE A 268 22.42 3.68 3.74
N CYS A 269 23.28 2.93 3.05
CA CYS A 269 23.51 1.51 3.32
C CYS A 269 24.07 1.29 4.73
N GLY A 270 24.98 2.17 5.17
CA GLY A 270 25.53 2.14 6.52
C GLY A 270 24.44 2.23 7.59
N MET A 271 23.45 3.12 7.41
CA MET A 271 22.33 3.26 8.33
C MET A 271 21.28 2.14 8.19
N LEU A 272 21.00 1.68 6.97
CA LEU A 272 20.08 0.59 6.69
C LEU A 272 20.45 -0.69 7.45
N TYR A 273 21.74 -1.01 7.50
CA TYR A 273 22.28 -2.20 8.16
C TYR A 273 22.90 -1.94 9.53
N ARG A 274 22.82 -0.71 10.05
CA ARG A 274 23.41 -0.39 11.34
C ARG A 274 22.76 -1.20 12.45
N GLU A 275 23.58 -1.87 13.25
CA GLU A 275 23.09 -2.65 14.38
C GLU A 275 22.43 -1.74 15.43
N CYS A 276 21.29 -2.18 15.93
CA CYS A 276 20.60 -1.50 17.01
C CYS A 276 21.29 -1.80 18.35
N ARG A 277 21.92 -0.78 18.93
CA ARG A 277 22.61 -0.87 20.23
C ARG A 277 21.69 -1.25 21.40
N THR A 278 20.38 -1.03 21.28
CA THR A 278 19.42 -1.46 22.31
C THR A 278 19.12 -2.96 22.20
N CYS A 279 19.03 -3.48 20.97
CA CYS A 279 18.76 -4.91 20.73
C CYS A 279 20.00 -5.78 20.91
N ARG A 280 21.15 -5.25 20.51
CA ARG A 280 22.48 -5.83 20.66
C ARG A 280 23.33 -4.77 21.36
N PRO A 281 23.24 -4.65 22.70
CA PRO A 281 24.18 -3.84 23.43
C PRO A 281 25.57 -4.37 23.08
N VAL A 282 26.47 -3.46 22.70
CA VAL A 282 27.86 -3.81 22.47
C VAL A 282 28.33 -4.41 23.78
N GLU A 283 28.52 -5.73 23.82
CA GLU A 283 29.20 -6.38 24.93
C GLU A 283 30.56 -5.68 25.02
N GLY A 284 30.84 -5.05 26.16
CA GLY A 284 32.07 -4.30 26.36
C GLY A 284 33.26 -5.21 26.08
N GLY A 285 33.86 -5.06 24.91
CA GLY A 285 35.08 -5.72 24.51
C GLY A 285 36.25 -4.78 24.76
N GLU A 286 37.02 -5.12 25.80
CA GLU A 286 38.44 -4.85 26.07
C GLU A 286 39.01 -3.44 25.84
#